data_AF-K1VJG8-F1
#
_entry.id   AF-K1VJG8-F1
#
_cell.length_a   1.000
_cell.length_b   1.000
_cell.length_c   1.000
_cell.angle_alpha   90.00
_cell.angle_beta   90.00
_cell.angle_gamma   90.00
#
_symmetry.space_group_name_H-M   'P 1'
#
loop_
_entity.id
_entity.type
_entity.pdbx_description
1 polymer ?
#
loop_
_entity_poly.entity_id
_entity_poly.type
_entity_poly.pdbx_seq_one_letter_code
_entity_poly.pdbx_strand_id
1 'polypeptide(L)'
;MVSLPSPGHGPLITAIRSTWNTLDLPKPPSELVEWIRGATPLSTNKEVVVAIATYFIVIFGGRELMRNREPFKLKIPFQIHNLILTTGSGLLLALILEEIVPLYIKHGFYWCICNHGSFTKTLISYYMINYYIKYVELIDTVFLVLKKKPLAFLHVFHHSATAVLCYTQLNGETSVQWVVISLNLLVHVLMYYYYWATAGGRKIWWKKYLTTMQITQFIIDLFIVYFATTNHFFTKWGINLPWVRDCAGAESAATFGCAILTSYLFLFISFYRKTYKGGAKKVNGAKKTN
;
A
#
# COMPACT_ATOMS: atom_id res chain seq x y z
N MET A 1 26.93 4.53 -30.20
CA MET A 1 25.92 4.44 -29.14
C MET A 1 26.20 5.56 -28.14
N VAL A 2 25.38 6.61 -28.13
CA VAL A 2 25.52 7.71 -27.17
C VAL A 2 24.91 7.22 -25.85
N SER A 3 25.76 6.89 -24.88
CA SER A 3 25.36 6.69 -23.49
C SER A 3 24.86 8.02 -22.95
N LEU A 4 23.53 8.21 -22.99
CA LEU A 4 22.89 9.38 -22.39
C LEU A 4 23.09 9.33 -20.87
N PRO A 5 23.39 10.47 -20.23
CA PRO A 5 23.56 10.53 -18.79
C PRO A 5 22.28 10.06 -18.09
N SER A 6 22.46 9.30 -17.01
CA SER A 6 21.40 9.04 -16.03
C SER A 6 20.66 10.35 -15.77
N PRO A 7 19.31 10.40 -15.86
CA PRO A 7 18.60 11.57 -15.37
C PRO A 7 19.06 11.80 -13.92
N GLY A 8 19.48 13.04 -13.63
CA GLY A 8 19.90 13.41 -12.29
C GLY A 8 18.78 13.11 -11.30
N HIS A 9 19.16 12.82 -10.06
CA HIS A 9 18.23 12.70 -8.95
C HIS A 9 17.35 13.95 -8.87
N GLY A 10 16.03 13.78 -8.73
CA GLY A 10 15.10 14.90 -8.65
C GLY A 10 15.30 15.77 -7.40
N PRO A 11 14.56 16.88 -7.29
CA PRO A 11 14.78 17.88 -6.25
C PRO A 11 14.55 17.35 -4.83
N LEU A 12 13.56 16.48 -4.60
CA LEU A 12 13.28 15.96 -3.26
C LEU A 12 14.37 15.01 -2.78
N ILE A 13 14.76 14.04 -3.62
CA ILE A 13 15.81 13.11 -3.22
C ILE A 13 17.17 13.84 -3.07
N THR A 14 17.40 14.89 -3.87
CA THR A 14 18.59 15.74 -3.76
C THR A 14 18.58 16.52 -2.44
N ALA A 15 17.44 17.08 -2.06
CA ALA A 15 17.30 17.77 -0.77
C ALA A 15 17.54 16.81 0.40
N ILE A 16 16.94 15.61 0.38
CA ILE A 16 17.14 14.59 1.42
C ILE A 16 18.61 14.21 1.55
N ARG A 17 19.29 13.94 0.43
CA ARG A 17 20.72 13.59 0.43
C ARG A 17 21.60 14.74 0.89
N SER A 18 21.27 15.96 0.48
CA SER A 18 21.99 17.17 0.93
C SER A 18 21.87 17.36 2.44
N THR A 19 20.66 17.25 2.99
CA THR A 19 20.43 17.32 4.45
C THR A 19 21.15 16.19 5.18
N TRP A 20 21.12 14.96 4.64
CA TRP A 20 21.83 13.82 5.23
C TRP A 20 23.34 14.05 5.33
N ASN A 21 23.93 14.56 4.24
CA ASN A 21 25.36 14.89 4.20
C ASN A 21 25.70 16.08 5.11
N THR A 22 24.81 17.07 5.19
CA THR A 22 24.98 18.25 6.06
C THR A 22 24.96 17.87 7.54
N LEU A 23 24.18 16.84 7.90
CA LEU A 23 24.09 16.31 9.26
C LEU A 23 25.18 15.27 9.57
N ASP A 24 26.13 15.04 8.66
CA ASP A 24 27.23 14.06 8.75
C ASP A 24 26.76 12.66 9.21
N LEU A 25 25.59 12.26 8.71
CA LEU A 25 24.99 10.97 9.08
C LEU A 25 25.69 9.82 8.34
N PRO A 26 25.97 8.69 9.03
CA PRO A 26 26.65 7.55 8.41
C PRO A 26 25.83 7.01 7.25
N LYS A 27 26.49 6.61 6.16
CA LYS A 27 25.79 5.98 5.04
C LYS A 27 25.19 4.65 5.51
N PRO A 28 23.88 4.42 5.29
CA PRO A 28 23.26 3.16 5.67
C PRO A 28 23.88 1.99 4.89
N PRO A 29 23.95 0.79 5.49
CA PRO A 29 24.34 -0.43 4.79
C PRO A 29 23.52 -0.67 3.53
N SER A 30 24.11 -1.29 2.51
CA SER A 30 23.46 -1.55 1.22
C SER A 30 22.17 -2.36 1.36
N GLU A 31 22.09 -3.25 2.34
CA GLU A 31 20.92 -4.11 2.61
C GLU A 31 19.70 -3.32 3.10
N LEU A 32 19.90 -2.08 3.57
CA LEU A 32 18.85 -1.16 4.02
C LEU A 32 18.43 -0.16 2.93
N VAL A 33 19.16 -0.11 1.81
CA VAL A 33 18.88 0.81 0.70
C VAL A 33 18.48 0.07 -0.56
N GLU A 34 19.03 -1.13 -0.76
CA GLU A 34 18.74 -2.00 -1.89
C GLU A 34 18.02 -3.26 -1.42
N TRP A 35 17.09 -3.75 -2.25
CA TRP A 35 16.39 -4.99 -1.99
C TRP A 35 17.27 -6.18 -2.38
N ILE A 36 17.88 -6.83 -1.39
CA ILE A 36 18.76 -7.99 -1.56
C ILE A 36 18.11 -9.18 -0.86
N ARG A 37 17.65 -10.15 -1.64
CA ARG A 37 16.98 -11.33 -1.11
C ARG A 37 17.92 -12.14 -0.20
N GLY A 38 17.50 -12.35 1.04
CA GLY A 38 18.27 -13.06 2.06
C GLY A 38 19.22 -12.21 2.88
N ALA A 39 19.46 -10.95 2.51
CA ALA A 39 20.30 -10.02 3.27
C ALA A 39 19.49 -8.84 3.83
N THR A 40 18.55 -8.31 3.05
CA THR A 40 17.61 -7.28 3.52
C THR A 40 16.68 -7.86 4.59
N PRO A 41 16.43 -7.15 5.70
CA PRO A 41 15.49 -7.62 6.73
C PRO A 41 14.10 -7.91 6.15
N LEU A 42 13.46 -9.00 6.61
CA LEU A 42 12.14 -9.42 6.12
C LEU A 42 12.10 -9.71 4.61
N SER A 43 13.23 -10.13 4.01
CA SER A 43 13.31 -10.50 2.59
C SER A 43 13.18 -12.00 2.34
N THR A 44 13.06 -12.82 3.38
CA THR A 44 12.86 -14.26 3.27
C THR A 44 11.44 -14.70 3.61
N ASN A 45 10.99 -15.80 2.99
CA ASN A 45 9.68 -16.39 3.29
C ASN A 45 9.50 -16.71 4.78
N LYS A 46 10.56 -17.21 5.44
CA LYS A 46 10.53 -17.56 6.86
C LYS A 46 10.26 -16.33 7.72
N GLU A 47 10.97 -15.24 7.48
CA GLU A 47 10.77 -13.98 8.21
C GLU A 47 9.38 -13.40 8.00
N VAL A 48 8.88 -13.38 6.77
CA VAL A 48 7.53 -12.88 6.46
C VAL A 48 6.47 -13.72 7.18
N VAL A 49 6.57 -15.05 7.12
CA VAL A 49 5.62 -15.96 7.80
C VAL A 49 5.67 -15.74 9.31
N VAL A 50 6.87 -15.64 9.91
CA VAL A 50 7.03 -15.38 11.35
C VAL A 50 6.42 -14.02 11.73
N ALA A 51 6.64 -12.98 10.93
CA ALA A 51 6.08 -11.65 11.19
C ALA A 51 4.55 -11.65 11.16
N ILE A 52 3.94 -12.29 10.16
CA ILE A 52 2.47 -12.39 10.04
C ILE A 52 1.88 -13.28 11.14
N ALA A 53 2.52 -14.39 11.48
CA ALA A 53 2.11 -15.24 12.59
C ALA A 53 2.17 -14.47 13.92
N THR A 54 3.25 -13.72 14.15
CA THR A 54 3.42 -12.86 15.32
C THR A 54 2.32 -11.80 15.37
N TYR A 55 1.99 -11.16 14.25
CA TYR A 55 0.88 -10.22 14.17
C TYR A 55 -0.44 -10.86 14.62
N PHE A 56 -0.79 -12.05 14.12
CA PHE A 56 -2.01 -12.73 14.54
C PHE A 56 -2.00 -13.10 16.04
N ILE A 57 -0.88 -13.58 16.56
CA ILE A 57 -0.72 -13.89 17.99
C ILE A 57 -0.94 -12.63 18.83
N VAL A 58 -0.32 -11.51 18.47
CA VAL A 58 -0.46 -10.23 19.18
C VAL A 58 -1.90 -9.73 19.14
N ILE A 59 -2.59 -9.81 18.00
CA ILE A 59 -3.96 -9.30 17.87
C ILE A 59 -4.97 -10.18 18.59
N PHE A 60 -4.93 -11.51 18.41
CA PHE A 60 -5.88 -12.41 19.06
C PHE A 60 -5.57 -12.61 20.55
N GLY A 61 -4.29 -12.77 20.91
CA GLY A 61 -3.85 -12.81 22.30
C GLY A 61 -4.12 -11.50 23.03
N GLY A 62 -3.81 -10.36 22.41
CA GLY A 62 -4.12 -9.04 22.95
C GLY A 62 -5.62 -8.83 23.16
N ARG A 63 -6.46 -9.34 22.27
CA ARG A 63 -7.93 -9.29 22.43
C ARG A 63 -8.41 -10.06 23.67
N GLU A 64 -7.86 -11.25 23.93
CA GLU A 64 -8.23 -12.03 25.11
C GLU A 64 -7.70 -11.38 26.40
N LEU A 65 -6.45 -10.90 26.39
CA LEU A 65 -5.88 -10.16 27.53
C LEU A 65 -6.69 -8.90 27.87
N MET A 66 -7.22 -8.22 26.86
CA MET A 66 -8.05 -7.03 27.05
C MET A 66 -9.47 -7.36 27.52
N ARG A 67 -9.95 -8.61 27.45
CA ARG A 67 -11.34 -8.96 27.77
C ARG A 67 -11.79 -8.41 29.13
N ASN A 68 -10.99 -8.62 30.17
CA ASN A 68 -11.27 -8.21 31.54
C ASN A 68 -10.64 -6.86 31.95
N ARG A 69 -10.10 -6.09 31.00
CA ARG A 69 -9.44 -4.79 31.26
C ARG A 69 -10.25 -3.62 30.72
N GLU A 70 -10.05 -2.42 31.23
CA GLU A 70 -10.68 -1.23 30.64
C GLU A 70 -9.99 -0.80 29.33
N PRO A 71 -10.69 -0.13 28.40
CA PRO A 71 -10.07 0.39 27.18
C PRO A 71 -9.00 1.45 27.49
N PHE A 72 -7.82 1.33 26.88
CA PHE A 72 -6.75 2.31 27.06
C PHE A 72 -7.03 3.65 26.36
N LYS A 73 -6.69 4.76 27.01
CA LYS A 73 -6.82 6.13 26.48
C LYS A 73 -5.57 6.56 25.69
N LEU A 74 -5.31 5.92 24.55
CA LEU A 74 -4.11 6.14 23.73
C LEU A 74 -4.27 7.29 22.70
N LYS A 75 -4.83 8.44 23.10
CA LYS A 75 -5.13 9.53 22.14
C LYS A 75 -3.87 10.08 21.47
N ILE A 76 -2.87 10.49 22.26
CA ILE A 76 -1.65 11.12 21.75
C ILE A 76 -0.80 10.13 20.92
N PRO A 77 -0.50 8.90 21.40
CA PRO A 77 0.24 7.94 20.58
C PRO A 77 -0.46 7.62 19.26
N PHE A 78 -1.79 7.47 19.28
CA PHE A 78 -2.58 7.25 18.07
C PHE A 78 -2.46 8.44 17.10
N GLN A 79 -2.53 9.68 17.58
CA GLN A 79 -2.32 10.86 16.72
C GLN A 79 -0.93 10.90 16.12
N ILE A 80 0.12 10.70 16.91
CA ILE A 80 1.51 10.69 16.42
C ILE A 80 1.68 9.61 15.35
N HIS A 81 1.16 8.41 15.59
CA HIS A 81 1.20 7.31 14.64
C HIS A 81 0.53 7.66 13.30
N ASN A 82 -0.70 8.17 13.33
CA ASN A 82 -1.41 8.57 12.11
C ASN A 82 -0.72 9.76 11.41
N LEU A 83 -0.09 10.67 12.17
CA LEU A 83 0.67 11.78 11.61
C LEU A 83 1.92 11.28 10.86
N ILE A 84 2.65 10.34 11.45
CA ILE A 84 3.81 9.68 10.81
C ILE A 84 3.38 8.96 9.53
N LEU A 85 2.26 8.22 9.57
CA LEU A 85 1.78 7.48 8.41
C LEU A 85 1.29 8.40 7.28
N THR A 86 0.61 9.51 7.59
CA THR A 86 0.19 10.46 6.55
C THR A 86 1.38 11.20 5.93
N THR A 87 2.37 11.63 6.73
CA THR A 87 3.54 12.35 6.20
C THR A 87 4.47 11.40 5.45
N GLY A 88 4.73 10.21 6.01
CA GLY A 88 5.53 9.17 5.38
C GLY A 88 4.94 8.71 4.05
N SER A 89 3.61 8.47 4.00
CA SER A 89 2.94 8.09 2.74
C SER A 89 3.01 9.21 1.69
N GLY A 90 2.86 10.47 2.12
CA GLY A 90 2.91 11.63 1.22
C GLY A 90 4.30 11.88 0.67
N LEU A 91 5.33 11.79 1.52
CA LEU A 91 6.72 11.89 1.11
C LEU A 91 7.09 10.78 0.13
N LEU A 92 6.71 9.52 0.44
CA LEU A 92 7.01 8.39 -0.42
C LEU A 92 6.30 8.49 -1.77
N LEU A 93 5.03 8.94 -1.78
CA LEU A 93 4.30 9.22 -3.02
C LEU A 93 5.03 10.27 -3.87
N ALA A 94 5.47 11.37 -3.25
CA ALA A 94 6.17 12.42 -3.97
C ALA A 94 7.50 11.92 -4.57
N LEU A 95 8.25 11.10 -3.82
CA LEU A 95 9.50 10.47 -4.30
C LEU A 95 9.26 9.49 -5.46
N ILE A 96 8.21 8.66 -5.39
CA ILE A 96 7.86 7.76 -6.49
C ILE A 96 7.44 8.55 -7.72
N LEU A 97 6.62 9.60 -7.57
CA LEU A 97 6.20 10.45 -8.68
C LEU A 97 7.37 11.20 -9.32
N GLU A 98 8.31 11.70 -8.52
CA GLU A 98 9.52 12.38 -9.00
C GLU A 98 10.36 11.49 -9.91
N GLU A 99 10.41 10.18 -9.65
CA GLU A 99 11.14 9.20 -10.45
C GLU A 99 10.32 8.68 -11.65
N ILE A 100 9.01 8.46 -11.49
CA ILE A 100 8.14 7.93 -12.55
C ILE A 100 7.72 8.96 -13.59
N VAL A 101 7.46 10.21 -13.20
CA VAL A 101 6.94 11.24 -14.13
C VAL A 101 7.90 11.48 -15.32
N PRO A 102 9.23 11.60 -15.13
CA PRO A 102 10.17 11.71 -16.25
C PRO A 102 10.15 10.49 -17.18
N LEU A 103 10.06 9.28 -16.63
CA LEU A 103 9.95 8.04 -17.40
C LEU A 103 8.66 8.00 -18.21
N TYR A 104 7.55 8.42 -17.60
CA TYR A 104 6.24 8.53 -18.24
C TYR A 104 6.26 9.52 -19.41
N ILE A 105 6.85 10.71 -19.22
CA ILE A 105 6.94 11.74 -20.27
C ILE A 105 7.82 11.24 -21.43
N LYS A 106 8.92 10.56 -21.14
CA LYS A 106 9.90 10.13 -22.14
C LYS A 106 9.46 8.90 -22.93
N HIS A 107 8.86 7.92 -22.28
CA HIS A 107 8.58 6.59 -22.86
C HIS A 107 7.09 6.25 -22.97
N GLY A 108 6.21 7.05 -22.35
CA GLY A 108 4.78 6.84 -22.31
C GLY A 108 4.31 5.85 -21.24
N PHE A 109 2.99 5.80 -21.06
CA PHE A 109 2.35 5.01 -20.01
C PHE A 109 2.61 3.50 -20.14
N TYR A 110 2.40 2.95 -21.35
CA TYR A 110 2.55 1.50 -21.59
C TYR A 110 3.95 1.01 -21.21
N TRP A 111 4.98 1.77 -21.60
CA TRP A 111 6.36 1.43 -21.26
C TRP A 111 6.56 1.42 -19.74
N CYS A 112 6.00 2.39 -19.01
CA CYS A 112 6.14 2.46 -17.55
C CYS A 112 5.46 1.29 -16.81
N ILE A 113 4.40 0.72 -17.34
CA ILE A 113 3.66 -0.37 -16.67
C ILE A 113 4.11 -1.77 -17.08
N CYS A 114 4.87 -1.91 -18.17
CA CYS A 114 5.21 -3.21 -18.75
C CYS A 114 6.70 -3.42 -19.03
N ASN A 115 7.54 -2.38 -19.02
CA ASN A 115 8.96 -2.54 -19.30
C ASN A 115 9.78 -2.76 -18.03
N HIS A 116 10.73 -3.69 -18.04
CA HIS A 116 11.68 -3.89 -16.93
C HIS A 116 12.46 -2.61 -16.59
N GLY A 117 12.70 -1.73 -17.57
CA GLY A 117 13.37 -0.45 -17.37
C GLY A 117 12.59 0.56 -16.50
N SER A 118 11.30 0.33 -16.25
CA SER A 118 10.54 1.14 -15.27
C SER A 118 10.73 0.66 -13.83
N PHE A 119 11.40 -0.48 -13.62
CA PHE A 119 11.75 -1.04 -12.33
C PHE A 119 13.18 -0.58 -11.93
N THR A 120 13.39 0.73 -11.84
CA THR A 120 14.72 1.31 -11.56
C THR A 120 15.18 0.99 -10.13
N LYS A 121 16.50 0.96 -9.90
CA LYS A 121 17.07 0.75 -8.55
C LYS A 121 16.47 1.71 -7.51
N THR A 122 16.28 2.97 -7.87
CA THR A 122 15.67 3.99 -7.01
C THR A 122 14.23 3.63 -6.63
N LEU A 123 13.41 3.20 -7.61
CA LEU A 123 12.03 2.77 -7.34
C LEU A 123 11.97 1.52 -6.47
N ILE A 124 12.89 0.56 -6.65
CA ILE A 124 13.00 -0.62 -5.79
C ILE A 124 13.20 -0.20 -4.34
N SER A 125 14.11 0.75 -4.07
CA SER A 125 14.32 1.29 -2.72
C SER A 125 13.03 1.90 -2.15
N TYR A 126 12.25 2.63 -2.96
CA TYR A 126 10.98 3.20 -2.53
C TYR A 126 9.89 2.15 -2.29
N TYR A 127 9.84 1.09 -3.10
CA TYR A 127 8.93 -0.04 -2.88
C TYR A 127 9.29 -0.82 -1.62
N MET A 128 10.58 -0.94 -1.32
CA MET A 128 11.06 -1.51 -0.06
C MET A 128 10.63 -0.64 1.14
N ILE A 129 10.75 0.68 1.05
CA ILE A 129 10.23 1.59 2.08
C ILE A 129 8.72 1.43 2.23
N ASN A 130 7.97 1.36 1.13
CA ASN A 130 6.52 1.11 1.17
C ASN A 130 6.20 -0.22 1.87
N TYR A 131 6.95 -1.28 1.59
CA TYR A 131 6.82 -2.58 2.24
C TYR A 131 7.01 -2.48 3.76
N TYR A 132 8.03 -1.76 4.23
CA TYR A 132 8.22 -1.54 5.66
C TYR A 132 7.13 -0.69 6.30
N ILE A 133 6.61 0.33 5.59
CA ILE A 133 5.45 1.10 6.05
C ILE A 133 4.27 0.16 6.33
N LYS A 134 4.05 -0.91 5.54
CA LYS A 134 2.96 -1.88 5.79
C LYS A 134 3.08 -2.60 7.13
N TYR A 135 4.29 -2.84 7.62
CA TYR A 135 4.48 -3.37 8.98
C TYR A 135 4.19 -2.33 10.05
N VAL A 136 4.54 -1.06 9.82
CA VAL A 136 4.17 0.05 10.70
C VAL A 136 2.65 0.20 10.76
N GLU A 137 1.95 0.04 9.64
CA GLU A 137 0.49 0.05 9.56
C GLU A 137 -0.16 -1.07 10.39
N LEU A 138 0.53 -2.19 10.70
CA LEU A 138 -0.02 -3.25 11.57
C LEU A 138 -0.28 -2.74 13.01
N ILE A 139 0.40 -1.68 13.43
CA ILE A 139 0.20 -1.03 14.73
C ILE A 139 -1.21 -0.43 14.82
N ASP A 140 -1.86 -0.08 13.70
CA ASP A 140 -3.27 0.36 13.69
C ASP A 140 -4.18 -0.69 14.34
N THR A 141 -3.98 -1.96 14.00
CA THR A 141 -4.78 -3.05 14.57
C THR A 141 -4.51 -3.20 16.06
N VAL A 142 -3.26 -3.00 16.51
CA VAL A 142 -2.89 -3.01 17.93
C VAL A 142 -3.62 -1.90 18.68
N PHE A 143 -3.67 -0.67 18.14
CA PHE A 143 -4.45 0.42 18.72
C PHE A 143 -5.94 0.08 18.82
N LEU A 144 -6.52 -0.59 17.82
CA LEU A 144 -7.92 -1.02 17.87
C LEU A 144 -8.16 -2.04 18.99
N VAL A 145 -7.26 -3.02 19.15
CA VAL A 145 -7.32 -4.01 20.25
C VAL A 145 -7.27 -3.31 21.61
N LEU A 146 -6.26 -2.47 21.84
CA LEU A 146 -6.06 -1.78 23.12
C LEU A 146 -7.19 -0.81 23.47
N LYS A 147 -7.86 -0.24 22.45
CA LYS A 147 -9.02 0.65 22.62
C LYS A 147 -10.36 -0.12 22.64
N LYS A 148 -10.35 -1.45 22.65
CA LYS A 148 -11.54 -2.32 22.56
C LYS A 148 -12.48 -1.94 21.40
N LYS A 149 -11.91 -1.56 20.26
CA LYS A 149 -12.69 -1.28 19.04
C LYS A 149 -12.89 -2.58 18.26
N PRO A 150 -14.04 -2.74 17.57
CA PRO A 150 -14.32 -3.95 16.81
C PRO A 150 -13.30 -4.13 15.68
N LEU A 151 -12.66 -5.29 15.63
CA LEU A 151 -11.78 -5.68 14.54
C LEU A 151 -12.62 -6.21 13.38
N ALA A 152 -12.79 -5.39 12.34
CA ALA A 152 -13.43 -5.84 11.12
C ALA A 152 -12.53 -6.86 10.40
N PHE A 153 -13.12 -7.94 9.91
CA PHE A 153 -12.40 -8.93 9.09
C PHE A 153 -11.64 -8.27 7.93
N LEU A 154 -12.30 -7.34 7.22
CA LEU A 154 -11.70 -6.57 6.13
C LEU A 154 -10.39 -5.89 6.56
N HIS A 155 -10.33 -5.32 7.76
CA HIS A 155 -9.14 -4.63 8.24
C HIS A 155 -8.00 -5.62 8.50
N VAL A 156 -8.24 -6.65 9.31
CA VAL A 156 -7.20 -7.63 9.66
C VAL A 156 -6.69 -8.39 8.43
N PHE A 157 -7.59 -8.78 7.54
CA PHE A 157 -7.25 -9.43 6.28
C PHE A 157 -6.44 -8.50 5.37
N HIS A 158 -6.88 -7.26 5.17
CA HIS A 158 -6.16 -6.29 4.34
C HIS A 158 -4.75 -6.00 4.88
N HIS A 159 -4.60 -5.72 6.17
CA HIS A 159 -3.28 -5.38 6.73
C HIS A 159 -2.28 -6.54 6.63
N SER A 160 -2.71 -7.77 6.94
CA SER A 160 -1.84 -8.95 6.82
C SER A 160 -1.55 -9.30 5.35
N ALA A 161 -2.56 -9.32 4.48
CA ALA A 161 -2.38 -9.68 3.08
C ALA A 161 -1.62 -8.62 2.28
N THR A 162 -1.75 -7.33 2.60
CA THR A 162 -1.01 -6.26 1.90
C THR A 162 0.49 -6.32 2.18
N ALA A 163 0.91 -6.66 3.39
CA ALA A 163 2.34 -6.89 3.68
C ALA A 163 2.90 -8.05 2.84
N VAL A 164 2.19 -9.17 2.76
CA VAL A 164 2.58 -10.31 1.91
C VAL A 164 2.54 -9.94 0.43
N LEU A 165 1.55 -9.15 0.00
CA LEU A 165 1.45 -8.67 -1.37
C LEU A 165 2.69 -7.87 -1.76
N CYS A 166 3.07 -6.85 -0.97
CA CYS A 166 4.27 -6.06 -1.22
C CYS A 166 5.54 -6.94 -1.29
N TYR A 167 5.68 -7.94 -0.42
CA TYR A 167 6.78 -8.91 -0.47
C TYR A 167 6.82 -9.69 -1.80
N THR A 168 5.67 -10.21 -2.24
CA THR A 168 5.60 -10.99 -3.49
C THR A 168 5.85 -10.12 -4.72
N GLN A 169 5.39 -8.87 -4.74
CA GLN A 169 5.61 -7.95 -5.86
C GLN A 169 7.06 -7.48 -5.96
N LEU A 170 7.71 -7.19 -4.83
CA LEU A 170 9.14 -6.86 -4.78
C LEU A 170 9.99 -7.99 -5.36
N ASN A 171 9.76 -9.24 -4.94
CA ASN A 171 10.50 -10.40 -5.46
C ASN A 171 10.09 -10.81 -6.88
N GLY A 172 8.89 -10.41 -7.31
CA GLY A 172 8.36 -10.71 -8.64
C GLY A 172 8.73 -9.68 -9.69
N GLU A 173 9.44 -8.61 -9.32
CA GLU A 173 9.87 -7.53 -10.21
C GLU A 173 8.74 -6.99 -11.12
N THR A 174 7.54 -6.84 -10.54
CA THR A 174 6.35 -6.46 -11.31
C THR A 174 6.37 -4.97 -11.63
N SER A 175 6.66 -4.63 -12.89
CA SER A 175 6.76 -3.24 -13.35
C SER A 175 5.49 -2.41 -13.10
N VAL A 176 4.31 -3.02 -13.20
CA VAL A 176 3.00 -2.38 -13.00
C VAL A 176 2.75 -1.88 -11.55
N GLN A 177 3.54 -2.34 -10.56
CA GLN A 177 3.25 -2.08 -9.15
C GLN A 177 3.28 -0.60 -8.75
N TRP A 178 4.01 0.24 -9.49
CA TRP A 178 4.12 1.68 -9.20
C TRP A 178 2.75 2.37 -9.19
N VAL A 179 1.85 1.94 -10.09
CA VAL A 179 0.48 2.48 -10.18
C VAL A 179 -0.29 2.16 -8.91
N VAL A 180 -0.30 0.88 -8.54
CA VAL A 180 -1.02 0.37 -7.37
C VAL A 180 -0.50 1.01 -6.08
N ILE A 181 0.82 1.09 -5.94
CA ILE A 181 1.46 1.71 -4.77
C ILE A 181 1.15 3.20 -4.73
N SER A 182 1.24 3.93 -5.85
CA SER A 182 0.99 5.37 -5.87
C SER A 182 -0.46 5.72 -5.53
N LEU A 183 -1.42 4.99 -6.09
CA LEU A 183 -2.84 5.16 -5.79
C LEU A 183 -3.15 4.78 -4.33
N ASN A 184 -2.56 3.70 -3.82
CA ASN A 184 -2.69 3.33 -2.40
C ASN A 184 -2.12 4.41 -1.47
N LEU A 185 -0.92 4.92 -1.74
CA LEU A 185 -0.29 5.97 -0.94
C LEU A 185 -1.13 7.25 -0.94
N LEU A 186 -1.67 7.66 -2.10
CA LEU A 186 -2.55 8.82 -2.19
C LEU A 186 -3.78 8.67 -1.29
N VAL A 187 -4.44 7.51 -1.35
CA VAL A 187 -5.60 7.22 -0.49
C VAL A 187 -5.20 7.14 0.99
N HIS A 188 -4.02 6.58 1.29
CA HIS A 188 -3.47 6.47 2.65
C HIS A 188 -3.15 7.85 3.24
N VAL A 189 -2.59 8.79 2.48
CA VAL A 189 -2.41 10.18 2.93
C VAL A 189 -3.74 10.76 3.42
N LEU A 190 -4.79 10.65 2.61
CA LEU A 190 -6.10 11.20 2.98
C LEU A 190 -6.76 10.45 4.14
N MET A 191 -6.63 9.13 4.18
CA MET A 191 -7.20 8.28 5.23
C MET A 191 -6.53 8.51 6.59
N TYR A 192 -5.19 8.55 6.64
CA TYR A 192 -4.45 8.79 7.87
C TYR A 192 -4.56 10.23 8.35
N TYR A 193 -4.60 11.20 7.43
CA TYR A 193 -4.95 12.58 7.78
C TYR A 193 -6.33 12.65 8.44
N TYR A 194 -7.32 11.96 7.88
CA TYR A 194 -8.67 11.89 8.47
C TYR A 194 -8.65 11.29 9.88
N TYR A 195 -7.91 10.20 10.11
CA TYR A 195 -7.80 9.59 11.45
C TYR A 195 -7.07 10.46 12.46
N TRP A 196 -5.97 11.10 12.06
CA TRP A 196 -5.28 12.09 12.89
C TRP A 196 -6.22 13.24 13.29
N ALA A 197 -6.91 13.84 12.31
CA ALA A 197 -7.79 14.98 12.52
C ALA A 197 -9.02 14.62 13.39
N THR A 198 -9.64 13.46 13.14
CA THR A 198 -10.78 12.99 13.95
C THR A 198 -10.36 12.59 15.37
N ALA A 199 -9.18 12.01 15.56
CA ALA A 199 -8.62 11.81 16.89
C ALA A 199 -8.35 13.14 17.61
N GLY A 200 -8.07 14.22 16.88
CA GLY A 200 -8.00 15.61 17.35
C GLY A 200 -9.32 16.20 17.81
N GLY A 201 -10.45 15.53 17.56
CA GLY A 201 -11.80 16.03 17.90
C GLY A 201 -12.49 16.76 16.75
N ARG A 202 -11.86 16.85 15.57
CA ARG A 202 -12.50 17.46 14.39
C ARG A 202 -13.59 16.53 13.85
N LYS A 203 -14.77 17.08 13.59
CA LYS A 203 -15.86 16.37 12.91
C LYS A 203 -15.73 16.59 11.41
N ILE A 204 -15.44 15.53 10.66
CA ILE A 204 -15.21 15.60 9.21
C ILE A 204 -16.38 14.97 8.46
N TRP A 205 -17.05 15.74 7.58
CA TRP A 205 -18.23 15.29 6.82
C TRP A 205 -17.92 14.27 5.71
N TRP A 206 -16.66 14.21 5.25
CA TRP A 206 -16.33 13.56 3.98
C TRP A 206 -15.85 12.10 4.15
N LYS A 207 -16.19 11.48 5.28
CA LYS A 207 -15.92 10.06 5.54
C LYS A 207 -16.43 9.15 4.43
N LYS A 208 -17.61 9.45 3.87
CA LYS A 208 -18.19 8.65 2.78
C LYS A 208 -17.35 8.74 1.50
N TYR A 209 -16.80 9.92 1.19
CA TYR A 209 -15.94 10.11 0.03
C TYR A 209 -14.63 9.35 0.16
N LEU A 210 -14.06 9.21 1.37
CA LEU A 210 -12.90 8.34 1.61
C LEU A 210 -13.15 6.89 1.18
N THR A 211 -14.27 6.31 1.62
CA THR A 211 -14.60 4.92 1.23
C THR A 211 -14.87 4.80 -0.26
N THR A 212 -15.48 5.81 -0.90
CA THR A 212 -15.65 5.82 -2.35
C THR A 212 -14.29 5.89 -3.07
N MET A 213 -13.36 6.72 -2.61
CA MET A 213 -12.01 6.81 -3.19
C MET A 213 -11.25 5.49 -3.07
N GLN A 214 -11.35 4.79 -1.93
CA GLN A 214 -10.78 3.44 -1.76
C GLN A 214 -11.34 2.43 -2.78
N ILE A 215 -12.66 2.46 -3.03
CA ILE A 215 -13.28 1.57 -4.02
C ILE A 215 -12.82 1.94 -5.43
N THR A 216 -12.80 3.23 -5.77
CA THR A 216 -12.32 3.71 -7.08
C THR A 216 -10.86 3.31 -7.33
N GLN A 217 -10.01 3.42 -6.30
CA GLN A 217 -8.62 2.98 -6.35
C GLN A 217 -8.52 1.50 -6.78
N PHE A 218 -9.23 0.59 -6.08
CA PHE A 218 -9.18 -0.83 -6.44
C PHE A 218 -9.74 -1.16 -7.83
N ILE A 219 -10.72 -0.39 -8.32
CA ILE A 219 -11.23 -0.56 -9.69
C ILE A 219 -10.15 -0.21 -10.72
N ILE A 220 -9.45 0.92 -10.52
CA ILE A 220 -8.36 1.35 -11.40
C ILE A 220 -7.19 0.36 -11.33
N ASP A 221 -6.80 -0.06 -10.12
CA ASP A 221 -5.74 -1.04 -9.91
C ASP A 221 -6.03 -2.35 -10.64
N LEU A 222 -7.24 -2.89 -10.50
CA LEU A 222 -7.64 -4.13 -11.16
C LEU A 222 -7.64 -4.01 -12.67
N PHE A 223 -8.13 -2.90 -13.22
CA PHE A 223 -8.12 -2.68 -14.66
C PHE A 223 -6.69 -2.73 -15.22
N ILE A 224 -5.75 -2.03 -14.58
CA ILE A 224 -4.36 -1.91 -15.04
C ILE A 224 -3.59 -3.21 -14.80
N VAL A 225 -3.76 -3.85 -13.64
CA VAL A 225 -3.08 -5.11 -13.31
C VAL A 225 -3.59 -6.25 -14.18
N TYR A 226 -4.90 -6.34 -14.45
CA TYR A 226 -5.42 -7.34 -15.38
C TYR A 226 -4.96 -7.08 -16.81
N PHE A 227 -4.88 -5.83 -17.24
CA PHE A 227 -4.31 -5.49 -18.54
C PHE A 227 -2.85 -5.98 -18.64
N ALA A 228 -1.99 -5.64 -17.68
CA ALA A 228 -0.58 -6.06 -17.69
C ALA A 228 -0.43 -7.60 -17.63
N THR A 229 -1.21 -8.24 -16.76
CA THR A 229 -1.19 -9.70 -16.57
C THR A 229 -1.65 -10.43 -17.83
N THR A 230 -2.72 -9.96 -18.47
CA THR A 230 -3.25 -10.57 -19.70
C THR A 230 -2.26 -10.44 -20.85
N ASN A 231 -1.61 -9.27 -21.01
CA ASN A 231 -0.58 -9.05 -22.03
C ASN A 231 0.63 -9.99 -21.86
N HIS A 232 1.08 -10.20 -20.62
CA HIS A 232 2.15 -11.14 -20.31
C HIS A 232 1.77 -12.59 -20.69
N PHE A 233 0.61 -13.07 -20.23
CA PHE A 233 0.16 -14.44 -20.55
C PHE A 233 -0.11 -14.66 -22.03
N PHE A 234 -0.71 -13.68 -22.73
CA PHE A 234 -0.97 -13.79 -24.17
C PHE A 234 0.32 -13.84 -24.98
N THR A 235 1.33 -13.04 -24.61
CA THR A 235 2.64 -13.12 -25.24
C THR A 235 3.30 -14.47 -25.00
N LYS A 236 3.24 -14.98 -23.76
CA LYS A 236 3.78 -16.29 -23.39
C LYS A 236 3.10 -17.46 -24.12
N TRP A 237 1.79 -17.37 -24.36
CA TRP A 237 1.02 -18.39 -25.10
C TRP A 237 1.11 -18.24 -26.62
N GLY A 238 1.91 -17.31 -27.13
CA GLY A 238 2.10 -17.11 -28.57
C GLY A 238 0.90 -16.48 -29.28
N ILE A 239 -0.01 -15.84 -28.53
CA ILE A 239 -1.16 -15.13 -29.09
C ILE A 239 -0.67 -13.77 -29.61
N ASN A 240 -0.37 -13.71 -30.91
CA ASN A 240 0.18 -12.52 -31.54
C ASN A 240 -0.93 -11.56 -32.01
N LEU A 241 -1.37 -10.69 -31.11
CA LEU A 241 -2.29 -9.59 -31.42
C LEU A 241 -1.50 -8.27 -31.60
N PRO A 242 -1.86 -7.38 -32.54
CA PRO A 242 -1.09 -6.18 -32.87
C PRO A 242 -0.87 -5.23 -31.68
N TRP A 243 -1.75 -5.27 -30.69
CA TRP A 243 -1.74 -4.42 -29.49
C TRP A 243 -1.16 -5.10 -28.25
N VAL A 244 -0.73 -6.37 -28.35
CA VAL A 244 -0.17 -7.13 -27.23
C VAL A 244 1.34 -7.10 -27.29
N ARG A 245 1.98 -6.66 -26.21
CA ARG A 245 3.43 -6.81 -26.01
C ARG A 245 3.68 -7.36 -24.61
N ASP A 246 4.82 -8.01 -24.42
CA ASP A 246 5.13 -8.57 -23.11
C ASP A 246 5.18 -7.48 -22.02
N CYS A 247 4.79 -7.87 -20.80
CA CYS A 247 4.83 -7.05 -19.60
C CYS A 247 5.70 -7.72 -18.54
N ALA A 248 6.58 -6.93 -17.92
CA ALA A 248 7.56 -7.38 -16.95
C ALA A 248 6.94 -7.74 -15.60
N GLY A 249 7.23 -8.96 -15.15
CA GLY A 249 6.87 -9.46 -13.83
C GLY A 249 6.79 -10.99 -13.77
N ALA A 250 6.97 -11.55 -12.58
CA ALA A 250 6.82 -12.98 -12.33
C ALA A 250 5.34 -13.39 -12.31
N GLU A 251 5.02 -14.51 -12.97
CA GLU A 251 3.66 -15.04 -13.08
C GLU A 251 2.97 -15.24 -11.72
N SER A 252 3.69 -15.83 -10.75
CA SER A 252 3.16 -16.07 -9.41
C SER A 252 2.80 -14.76 -8.70
N ALA A 253 3.60 -13.71 -8.89
CA ALA A 253 3.35 -12.40 -8.31
C ALA A 253 2.15 -11.73 -8.98
N ALA A 254 2.05 -11.81 -10.31
CA ALA A 254 0.92 -11.28 -11.07
C ALA A 254 -0.41 -11.96 -10.68
N THR A 255 -0.45 -13.30 -10.64
CA THR A 255 -1.65 -14.05 -10.26
C THR A 255 -2.05 -13.79 -8.82
N PHE A 256 -1.09 -13.71 -7.91
CA PHE A 256 -1.35 -13.42 -6.50
C PHE A 256 -1.88 -11.99 -6.32
N GLY A 257 -1.29 -11.02 -7.01
CA GLY A 257 -1.74 -9.63 -7.00
C GLY A 257 -3.19 -9.49 -7.51
N CYS A 258 -3.51 -10.14 -8.62
CA CYS A 258 -4.88 -10.20 -9.17
C CYS A 258 -5.89 -10.74 -8.15
N ALA A 259 -5.57 -11.87 -7.51
CA ALA A 259 -6.44 -12.52 -6.54
C ALA A 259 -6.68 -11.62 -5.31
N ILE A 260 -5.61 -11.04 -4.74
CA ILE A 260 -5.71 -10.19 -3.54
C ILE A 260 -6.48 -8.90 -3.86
N LEU A 261 -6.17 -8.19 -4.93
CA LEU A 261 -6.88 -6.95 -5.29
C LEU A 261 -8.36 -7.19 -5.57
N THR A 262 -8.71 -8.32 -6.18
CA THR A 262 -10.10 -8.72 -6.42
C THR A 262 -10.84 -8.96 -5.10
N SER A 263 -10.18 -9.65 -4.17
CA SER A 263 -10.74 -9.88 -2.83
C SER A 263 -10.99 -8.56 -2.08
N TYR A 264 -10.08 -7.59 -2.22
CA TYR A 264 -10.23 -6.27 -1.61
C TYR A 264 -11.41 -5.51 -2.18
N LEU A 265 -11.54 -5.41 -3.50
CA LEU A 265 -12.69 -4.74 -4.12
C LEU A 265 -14.01 -5.32 -3.61
N PHE A 266 -14.13 -6.65 -3.57
CA PHE A 266 -15.32 -7.33 -3.05
C PHE A 266 -15.61 -6.96 -1.59
N LEU A 267 -14.60 -7.02 -0.72
CA LEU A 267 -14.75 -6.71 0.71
C LEU A 267 -15.09 -5.24 0.96
N PHE A 268 -14.51 -4.31 0.21
CA PHE A 268 -14.81 -2.87 0.31
C PHE A 268 -16.22 -2.54 -0.18
N ILE A 269 -16.69 -3.16 -1.28
CA ILE A 269 -18.08 -3.03 -1.74
C ILE A 269 -19.05 -3.57 -0.69
N SER A 270 -18.75 -4.75 -0.11
CA SER A 270 -19.54 -5.34 0.97
C SER A 270 -19.62 -4.43 2.20
N PHE A 271 -18.47 -3.88 2.63
CA PHE A 271 -18.39 -2.90 3.71
C PHE A 271 -19.21 -1.64 3.42
N TYR A 272 -19.11 -1.08 2.21
CA TYR A 272 -19.86 0.11 1.81
C TYR A 272 -21.37 -0.14 1.84
N ARG A 273 -21.82 -1.28 1.28
CA ARG A 273 -23.23 -1.68 1.30
C ARG A 273 -23.73 -1.81 2.74
N LYS A 274 -22.99 -2.49 3.61
CA LYS A 274 -23.35 -2.68 5.02
C LYS A 274 -23.43 -1.36 5.79
N THR A 275 -22.47 -0.47 5.58
CA THR A 275 -22.33 0.79 6.34
C THR A 275 -23.30 1.87 5.86
N TYR A 276 -23.42 2.08 4.55
CA TYR A 276 -24.14 3.23 3.99
C TYR A 276 -25.51 2.90 3.41
N LYS A 277 -25.71 1.70 2.83
CA LYS A 277 -27.01 1.27 2.30
C LYS A 277 -27.83 0.49 3.32
N GLY A 278 -27.19 -0.28 4.19
CA GLY A 278 -27.83 -1.04 5.27
C GLY A 278 -28.42 -0.15 6.38
N GLY A 279 -27.76 0.96 6.70
CA GLY A 279 -28.26 1.94 7.67
C GLY A 279 -29.53 2.69 7.21
N ALA A 280 -29.64 2.97 5.91
CA ALA A 280 -30.83 3.61 5.34
C ALA A 280 -32.10 2.75 5.48
N LYS A 281 -31.98 1.41 5.45
CA LYS A 281 -33.11 0.50 5.71
C LYS A 281 -33.59 0.54 7.17
N LYS A 282 -32.70 0.73 8.15
CA LYS A 282 -33.10 0.84 9.57
C LYS A 282 -33.83 2.15 9.89
N VAL A 283 -33.44 3.26 9.25
CA VAL A 283 -34.12 4.56 9.44
C VAL A 283 -35.50 4.58 8.78
N ASN A 284 -35.66 3.94 7.62
CA ASN A 284 -36.96 3.85 6.93
C ASN A 284 -37.91 2.81 7.52
N GLY A 285 -37.43 1.84 8.28
CA GLY A 285 -38.26 0.88 9.02
C GLY A 285 -38.86 1.45 10.31
N ALA A 286 -38.17 2.41 10.95
CA ALA A 286 -38.64 3.06 12.18
C ALA A 286 -39.67 4.18 11.94
N LYS A 287 -39.91 4.59 10.69
CA LYS A 287 -40.89 5.63 10.31
C LYS A 287 -42.26 5.09 9.86
N LYS A 288 -42.51 3.78 9.96
CA LYS A 288 -43.78 3.14 9.56
C LYS A 288 -44.64 2.61 10.72
N THR A 289 -44.30 2.97 11.96
CA THR A 289 -45.12 2.70 13.14
C THR A 289 -45.39 4.01 13.85
N ASN A 290 -46.43 4.70 13.41
CA ASN A 290 -47.30 5.60 14.18
C ASN A 290 -48.55 5.83 13.33
#